data_AF-A0A147BIB4-F1
#
_entry.id   AF-A0A147BIB4-F1
#
_cell.length_a   1.000
_cell.length_b   1.000
_cell.length_c   1.000
_cell.angle_alpha   90.00
_cell.angle_beta   90.00
_cell.angle_gamma   90.00
#
_symmetry.space_group_name_H-M   'P 1'
#
loop_
_entity.id
_entity.type
_entity.pdbx_description
1 polymer ?
#
loop_
_entity_poly.entity_id
_entity_poly.type
_entity_poly.pdbx_seq_one_letter_code
_entity_poly.pdbx_strand_id
1 'polypeptide(L)'
;YADASSTGLAVVTPDAALAVITQPSPKIFLREAMAWLLAALLAEPATLIHTDNLALRHAITAGHIHALPWQLCVTFSFLQIKRQLRARWISTELNPADMPS
;
A
#
# COMPACT_ATOMS: atom_id res chain seq x y z
N TYR A 1 -6.42 3.99 3.59
CA TYR A 1 -6.60 3.68 2.16
C TYR A 1 -5.31 4.01 1.44
N ALA A 2 -4.90 3.18 0.49
CA ALA A 2 -3.71 3.40 -0.31
C ALA A 2 -4.07 3.17 -1.78
N ASP A 3 -3.51 4.00 -2.66
CA ASP A 3 -3.63 3.82 -4.10
C ASP A 3 -2.42 4.40 -4.85
N ALA A 4 -2.22 3.95 -6.09
CA ALA A 4 -1.10 4.35 -6.92
C ALA A 4 -1.45 4.40 -8.41
N SER A 5 -1.11 5.50 -9.07
CA SER A 5 -1.43 5.75 -10.48
C SER A 5 -0.19 6.06 -11.33
N SER A 6 -0.39 6.41 -12.60
CA SER A 6 0.65 6.99 -13.49
C SER A 6 1.19 8.33 -13.05
N THR A 7 0.45 9.07 -12.23
CA THR A 7 0.78 10.43 -11.80
C THR A 7 1.39 10.49 -10.40
N GLY A 8 1.18 9.46 -9.57
CA GLY A 8 1.72 9.48 -8.22
C GLY A 8 1.27 8.33 -7.33
N LEU A 9 1.28 8.61 -6.03
CA LEU A 9 0.83 7.74 -4.96
C LEU A 9 -0.09 8.54 -4.05
N ALA A 10 -1.14 7.91 -3.52
CA ALA A 10 -2.00 8.53 -2.53
C ALA A 10 -2.27 7.63 -1.34
N VAL A 11 -2.40 8.28 -0.18
CA VAL A 11 -2.78 7.65 1.08
C VAL A 11 -3.81 8.52 1.79
N VAL A 12 -4.89 7.90 2.23
CA VAL A 12 -5.93 8.56 3.04
C VAL A 12 -6.08 7.80 4.37
N THR A 13 -5.92 8.52 5.47
CA THR A 13 -6.19 8.08 6.85
C THR A 13 -7.44 8.80 7.38
N PRO A 14 -7.97 8.45 8.56
CA PRO A 14 -9.07 9.21 9.17
C PRO A 14 -8.75 10.68 9.40
N ASP A 15 -7.46 11.01 9.63
CA ASP A 15 -7.03 12.34 10.07
C ASP A 15 -6.32 13.15 8.97
N ALA A 16 -5.90 12.51 7.88
CA ALA A 16 -5.12 13.17 6.84
C ALA A 16 -5.28 12.51 5.46
N ALA A 17 -5.13 13.31 4.42
CA ALA A 17 -4.92 12.85 3.04
C ALA A 17 -3.55 13.32 2.56
N LEU A 18 -2.79 12.42 1.96
CA LEU A 18 -1.47 12.69 1.40
C LEU A 18 -1.45 12.22 -0.06
N ALA A 19 -1.12 13.15 -0.96
CA ALA A 19 -0.81 12.86 -2.35
C ALA A 19 0.68 13.16 -2.60
N VAL A 20 1.39 12.19 -3.18
CA VAL A 20 2.79 12.33 -3.55
C VAL A 20 2.89 12.40 -5.07
N ILE A 21 3.03 13.62 -5.59
CA ILE A 21 3.26 13.86 -7.01
C ILE A 21 4.72 13.52 -7.32
N THR A 22 4.94 12.53 -8.18
CA THR A 22 6.28 12.05 -8.53
C THR A 22 6.29 11.51 -9.95
N GLN A 23 7.44 11.06 -10.45
CA GLN A 23 7.53 10.20 -11.64
C GLN A 23 7.65 8.74 -11.16
N PRO A 24 6.54 8.07 -10.88
CA PRO A 24 6.60 6.78 -10.23
C PRO A 24 7.10 5.72 -11.23
N SER A 25 7.67 4.64 -10.70
CA SER A 25 8.18 3.54 -11.54
C SER A 25 7.11 3.06 -12.52
N PRO A 26 7.45 2.75 -13.79
CA PRO A 26 6.46 2.24 -14.76
C PRO A 26 5.85 0.89 -14.32
N LYS A 27 6.49 0.19 -13.38
CA LYS A 27 6.00 -1.07 -12.83
C LYS A 27 4.87 -0.81 -11.82
N ILE A 28 3.61 -0.98 -12.25
CA ILE A 28 2.40 -0.76 -11.42
C ILE A 28 2.48 -1.42 -10.04
N PHE A 29 2.90 -2.69 -9.98
CA PHE A 29 3.03 -3.43 -8.73
C PHE A 29 4.00 -2.78 -7.71
N LEU A 30 5.04 -2.08 -8.18
CA LEU A 30 5.95 -1.37 -7.28
C LEU A 30 5.33 -0.11 -6.69
N ARG A 31 4.52 0.59 -7.48
CA ARG A 31 3.84 1.81 -7.04
C ARG A 31 2.81 1.48 -5.97
N GLU A 32 2.04 0.44 -6.22
CA GLU A 32 1.05 -0.14 -5.31
C GLU A 32 1.66 -0.58 -3.98
N ALA A 33 2.78 -1.30 -4.04
CA ALA A 33 3.52 -1.68 -2.86
C ALA A 33 4.07 -0.47 -2.08
N MET A 34 4.49 0.59 -2.77
CA MET A 34 4.97 1.82 -2.13
C MET A 34 3.83 2.60 -1.47
N ALA A 35 2.68 2.75 -2.13
CA ALA A 35 1.49 3.38 -1.55
C ALA A 35 1.02 2.63 -0.31
N TRP A 36 0.98 1.30 -0.39
CA TRP A 36 0.65 0.46 0.77
C TRP A 36 1.63 0.65 1.91
N LEU A 37 2.94 0.66 1.62
CA LEU A 37 3.98 0.89 2.62
C LEU A 37 3.81 2.25 3.31
N LEU A 38 3.56 3.30 2.52
CA LEU A 38 3.33 4.64 3.05
C LEU A 38 2.10 4.66 3.98
N ALA A 39 1.01 3.98 3.59
CA ALA A 39 -0.16 3.83 4.45
C ALA A 39 0.15 3.09 5.75
N ALA A 40 1.00 2.06 5.70
CA ALA A 40 1.39 1.31 6.88
C ALA A 40 2.29 2.08 7.86
N LEU A 41 3.14 2.97 7.33
CA LEU A 41 3.97 3.85 8.16
C LEU A 41 3.16 4.96 8.84
N LEU A 42 2.06 5.40 8.21
CA LEU A 42 1.19 6.46 8.71
C LEU A 42 0.06 5.95 9.61
N ALA A 43 -0.30 4.68 9.50
CA ALA A 43 -1.39 4.09 10.27
C ALA A 43 -0.96 3.72 11.70
N GLU A 44 -1.92 3.78 12.63
CA GLU A 44 -1.72 3.25 13.98
C GLU A 44 -1.43 1.74 13.96
N PRO A 45 -0.74 1.18 14.98
CA PRO A 45 -0.51 -0.25 15.06
C PRO A 45 -1.79 -1.07 14.95
N ALA A 46 -1.74 -2.20 14.22
CA ALA A 46 -2.87 -3.12 14.00
C ALA A 46 -4.05 -2.55 13.18
N THR A 47 -3.86 -1.41 12.51
CA THR A 47 -4.83 -0.84 11.56
C THR A 47 -4.98 -1.73 10.33
N LEU A 48 -6.22 -1.86 9.85
CA LEU A 48 -6.54 -2.54 8.60
C LEU A 48 -6.37 -1.59 7.41
N ILE A 49 -5.43 -1.89 6.53
CA ILE A 49 -5.12 -1.07 5.35
C ILE A 49 -5.85 -1.64 4.15
N HIS A 50 -6.64 -0.80 3.49
CA HIS A 50 -7.40 -1.18 2.32
C HIS A 50 -6.63 -0.89 1.03
N THR A 51 -6.66 -1.84 0.10
CA THR A 51 -6.06 -1.76 -1.25
C THR A 51 -6.98 -2.50 -2.22
N ASP A 52 -7.08 -2.04 -3.46
CA ASP A 52 -7.77 -2.74 -4.56
C ASP A 52 -6.83 -3.66 -5.36
N ASN A 53 -5.53 -3.65 -5.05
CA ASN A 53 -4.56 -4.55 -5.64
C ASN A 53 -4.62 -5.96 -5.02
N LEU A 54 -5.37 -6.85 -5.64
CA LEU A 54 -5.58 -8.22 -5.16
C LEU A 54 -4.27 -9.02 -5.04
N ALA A 55 -3.34 -8.84 -5.98
CA ALA A 55 -2.05 -9.52 -5.98
C ALA A 55 -1.20 -9.11 -4.77
N LEU A 56 -1.15 -7.81 -4.47
CA LEU A 56 -0.46 -7.28 -3.30
C LEU A 56 -1.08 -7.80 -1.99
N ARG A 57 -2.41 -7.80 -1.90
CA ARG A 57 -3.12 -8.38 -0.75
C ARG A 57 -2.76 -9.84 -0.53
N HIS A 58 -2.69 -10.64 -1.60
CA HIS A 58 -2.27 -12.04 -1.51
C HIS A 58 -0.80 -12.17 -1.09
N ALA A 59 0.11 -11.38 -1.67
CA ALA A 59 1.53 -11.41 -1.32
C ALA A 59 1.77 -11.11 0.17
N ILE A 60 1.04 -10.13 0.72
CA ILE A 60 1.07 -9.76 2.13
C ILE A 60 0.51 -10.88 3.03
N THR A 61 -0.68 -11.38 2.70
CA THR A 61 -1.39 -12.34 3.57
C THR A 61 -0.81 -13.75 3.52
N ALA A 62 -0.28 -14.16 2.38
CA ALA A 62 0.36 -15.47 2.19
C ALA A 62 1.86 -15.47 2.56
N GLY A 63 2.44 -14.33 2.91
CA GLY A 63 3.88 -14.21 3.20
C GLY A 63 4.78 -14.30 1.96
N HIS A 64 4.22 -14.17 0.76
CA HIS A 64 4.95 -14.22 -0.53
C HIS A 64 5.53 -12.85 -0.91
N ILE A 65 6.07 -12.12 0.06
CA ILE A 65 6.60 -10.77 -0.13
C ILE A 65 7.83 -10.78 -1.08
N HIS A 66 8.44 -11.96 -1.30
CA HIS A 66 9.68 -12.18 -2.05
C HIS A 66 9.62 -11.79 -3.55
N ALA A 67 8.45 -11.47 -4.10
CA ALA A 67 8.31 -10.97 -5.47
C ALA A 67 8.61 -9.47 -5.61
N LEU A 68 8.79 -8.75 -4.50
CA LEU A 68 9.15 -7.34 -4.49
C LEU A 68 10.68 -7.14 -4.57
N PRO A 69 11.16 -5.97 -5.00
CA PRO A 69 12.55 -5.54 -4.79
C PRO A 69 12.93 -5.72 -3.31
N TRP A 70 14.15 -6.18 -3.07
CA TRP A 70 14.58 -6.63 -1.74
C TRP A 70 14.39 -5.57 -0.65
N GLN A 71 14.49 -4.27 -0.98
CA GLN A 71 14.24 -3.18 -0.03
C GLN A 71 12.79 -3.19 0.47
N LEU A 72 11.82 -3.36 -0.43
CA LEU A 72 10.41 -3.49 -0.06
C LEU A 72 10.18 -4.81 0.70
N CYS A 73 10.80 -5.91 0.28
CA CYS A 73 10.74 -7.17 1.04
C CYS A 73 11.14 -6.98 2.50
N VAL A 74 12.25 -6.27 2.76
CA VAL A 74 12.74 -5.99 4.11
C VAL A 74 11.71 -5.16 4.89
N THR A 75 11.20 -4.06 4.30
CA THR A 75 10.26 -3.18 5.01
C THR A 75 8.93 -3.86 5.33
N PHE A 76 8.36 -4.57 4.35
CA PHE A 76 7.14 -5.36 4.57
C PHE A 76 7.38 -6.48 5.60
N SER A 77 8.55 -7.15 5.58
CA SER A 77 8.88 -8.16 6.60
C SER A 77 8.94 -7.57 8.01
N PHE A 78 9.51 -6.37 8.18
CA PHE A 78 9.52 -5.67 9.46
C PHE A 78 8.11 -5.33 9.96
N LEU A 79 7.25 -4.83 9.09
CA LEU A 79 5.86 -4.52 9.42
C LEU A 79 5.05 -5.77 9.78
N GLN A 80 5.41 -6.93 9.19
CA GLN A 80 4.73 -8.22 9.40
C GLN A 80 5.09 -8.76 10.78
N ILE A 81 6.38 -8.73 11.13
CA ILE A 81 6.89 -9.15 12.43
C ILE A 81 6.28 -8.30 13.56
N LYS A 82 6.05 -7.01 13.33
CA LYS A 82 5.37 -6.12 14.30
C LYS A 82 3.85 -6.33 14.39
N ARG A 83 3.25 -7.25 13.62
CA ARG A 83 1.80 -7.46 13.49
C ARG A 83 1.03 -6.21 13.06
N GLN A 84 1.70 -5.29 12.37
CA GLN A 84 1.13 -4.04 11.86
C GLN A 84 0.62 -4.18 10.42
N LEU A 85 0.93 -5.29 9.75
CA LEU A 85 0.40 -5.64 8.43
C LEU A 85 -0.96 -6.33 8.56
N ARG A 86 -2.04 -5.55 8.39
CA ARG A 86 -3.36 -6.08 8.09
C ARG A 86 -3.85 -5.45 6.80
N ALA A 87 -4.24 -6.26 5.83
CA ALA A 87 -4.70 -5.80 4.52
C ALA A 87 -6.10 -6.34 4.21
N ARG A 88 -6.99 -5.49 3.69
CA ARG A 88 -8.30 -5.87 3.16
C ARG A 88 -8.46 -5.39 1.73
N TRP A 89 -8.93 -6.28 0.87
CA TRP A 89 -9.26 -5.92 -0.50
C TRP A 89 -10.60 -5.16 -0.55
N ILE A 90 -10.69 -4.13 -1.40
CA ILE A 90 -11.91 -3.39 -1.73
C ILE A 90 -11.96 -3.14 -3.25
N SER A 91 -13.14 -2.86 -3.82
CA SER A 91 -13.22 -2.43 -5.22
C SER A 91 -12.71 -1.00 -5.39
N THR A 92 -12.18 -0.67 -6.57
CA THR A 92 -11.63 0.66 -6.90
C THR A 92 -12.65 1.78 -6.69
N GLU A 93 -13.92 1.57 -7.07
CA GLU A 93 -15.02 2.53 -6.85
C GLU A 93 -15.24 2.91 -5.37
N LEU A 94 -14.77 2.06 -4.45
CA LEU A 94 -14.89 2.26 -3.00
C LEU A 94 -13.56 2.74 -2.38
N ASN A 95 -12.52 2.98 -3.19
CA ASN A 95 -11.20 3.42 -2.72
C ASN A 95 -11.09 4.96 -2.78
N PRO A 96 -11.25 5.69 -1.67
CA PRO A 96 -11.13 7.15 -1.65
C PRO A 96 -9.72 7.66 -1.97
N ALA A 97 -8.71 6.77 -1.99
CA ALA A 97 -7.36 7.11 -2.42
C ALA A 97 -7.22 7.17 -3.96
N ASP A 98 -8.20 6.70 -4.73
CA ASP A 98 -8.18 6.72 -6.21
C ASP A 98 -8.33 8.13 -6.82
N MET A 99 -9.16 8.99 -6.22
CA MET A 99 -9.30 10.38 -6.70
C MET A 99 -8.00 11.21 -6.57
N PRO A 100 -7.22 11.11 -5.48
CA PRO A 100 -5.97 11.86 -5.34
C PRO A 100 -4.70 11.18 -5.90
N SER A 101 -4.76 9.96 -6.47
CA SER A 101 -3.57 9.16 -6.82
C SER A 101 -2.87 9.54 -8.12
#